data_AF-A0A5C9CHS8-F1
#
_entry.id   AF-A0A5C9CHS8-F1
#
_cell.length_a   1.000
_cell.length_b   1.000
_cell.length_c   1.000
_cell.angle_alpha   90.00
_cell.angle_beta   90.00
_cell.angle_gamma   90.00
#
_symmetry.space_group_name_H-M   'P 1'
#
loop_
_entity.id
_entity.type
_entity.pdbx_description
1 polymer ?
#
loop_
_entity_poly.entity_id
_entity_poly.type
_entity_poly.pdbx_seq_one_letter_code
_entity_poly.pdbx_strand_id
1 'polypeptide(L)'
;MTSLQLLTWIAASILLQLAIYLVIVFWCHWTRYLALRQQIVELDIPVSYPKSVDLPDRPARAWDGLRTFTVARKTMESVDQAICSFELKPQDGQALPAFLPGQFLTFHLDIPGPDHSTEPVVRCYSLSDAPHSTHYRVSIKRALAPQNSTLPPGRSSNYFHDHVREGSLLQVRAPGGHFYLDRSDAPVVLIGGGVGITPMLSMLNWCLAEQPGREIWLFYGIRHGKEMVMRSHFETLAAAHPYPSSRITFTFAAQHQCWKRWCPPWKTGACPMHTFTLKRLARPRSSAENLLHPSLKLKHQPSW
;
A
#
# COMPACT_ATOMS: atom_id res chain seq x y z
N MET A 1 -67.21 8.34 -8.54
CA MET A 1 -65.84 7.79 -8.62
C MET A 1 -65.86 6.39 -8.06
N THR A 2 -65.42 5.39 -8.84
CA THR A 2 -65.30 4.01 -8.35
C THR A 2 -64.00 3.85 -7.54
N SER A 3 -63.97 2.89 -6.61
CA SER A 3 -62.78 2.59 -5.81
C SER A 3 -61.53 2.29 -6.66
N LEU A 4 -61.74 1.67 -7.84
CA LEU A 4 -60.70 1.41 -8.82
C LEU A 4 -60.09 2.69 -9.39
N GLN A 5 -60.91 3.71 -9.70
CA GLN A 5 -60.42 5.00 -10.18
C GLN A 5 -59.57 5.71 -9.12
N LEU A 6 -59.95 5.63 -7.85
CA LEU A 6 -59.18 6.21 -6.74
C LEU A 6 -57.81 5.52 -6.60
N LEU A 7 -57.77 4.19 -6.67
CA LEU A 7 -56.52 3.41 -6.64
C LEU A 7 -55.58 3.76 -7.80
N THR A 8 -56.12 3.95 -9.01
CA THR A 8 -55.30 4.36 -10.16
C THR A 8 -54.68 5.74 -9.99
N TRP A 9 -55.40 6.71 -9.41
CA TRP A 9 -54.86 8.04 -9.13
C TRP A 9 -53.78 8.01 -8.06
N ILE A 10 -53.97 7.23 -7.00
CA ILE A 10 -52.96 7.04 -5.95
C ILE A 10 -51.68 6.40 -6.53
N ALA A 11 -51.82 5.32 -7.30
CA ALA A 11 -50.69 4.64 -7.94
C ALA A 11 -49.94 5.56 -8.91
N ALA A 12 -50.66 6.32 -9.74
CA ALA A 12 -50.07 7.31 -10.64
C ALA A 12 -49.30 8.41 -9.87
N SER A 13 -49.83 8.85 -8.73
CA SER A 13 -49.21 9.88 -7.89
C SER A 13 -47.92 9.39 -7.25
N ILE A 14 -47.89 8.13 -6.78
CA ILE A 14 -46.69 7.49 -6.22
C ILE A 14 -45.62 7.30 -7.31
N LEU A 15 -46.01 6.84 -8.51
CA LEU A 15 -45.08 6.69 -9.63
C LEU A 15 -44.47 8.03 -10.05
N LEU A 16 -45.28 9.09 -10.09
CA LEU A 16 -44.82 10.44 -10.38
C LEU A 16 -43.84 10.94 -9.31
N GLN A 17 -44.12 10.71 -8.03
CA GLN A 17 -43.25 11.11 -6.93
C GLN A 17 -41.91 10.35 -6.95
N LEU A 18 -41.91 9.06 -7.28
CA LEU A 18 -40.69 8.27 -7.46
C LEU A 18 -39.87 8.75 -8.65
N ALA A 19 -40.52 9.07 -9.78
CA ALA A 19 -39.83 9.60 -10.95
C ALA A 19 -39.16 10.94 -10.64
N ILE A 20 -39.87 11.86 -9.96
CA ILE A 20 -39.31 13.16 -9.53
C ILE A 20 -38.13 12.94 -8.58
N TYR A 21 -38.26 12.04 -7.60
CA TYR A 21 -37.16 11.71 -6.68
C TYR A 21 -35.93 11.20 -7.42
N LEU A 22 -36.09 10.28 -8.38
CA LEU A 22 -34.99 9.76 -9.18
C LEU A 22 -34.32 10.84 -10.03
N VAL A 23 -35.11 11.75 -10.62
CA VAL A 23 -34.57 12.89 -11.38
C VAL A 23 -33.77 13.83 -10.47
N ILE A 24 -34.26 14.15 -9.27
CA ILE A 24 -33.54 14.98 -8.30
C ILE A 24 -32.25 14.30 -7.85
N VAL A 25 -32.29 13.01 -7.50
CA VAL A 25 -31.10 12.25 -7.09
C VAL A 25 -30.09 12.18 -8.23
N PHE A 26 -30.54 11.89 -9.44
CA PHE A 26 -29.70 11.86 -10.63
C PHE A 26 -29.07 13.23 -10.89
N TRP A 27 -29.85 14.30 -10.77
CA TRP A 27 -29.35 15.66 -11.01
C TRP A 27 -28.35 16.11 -9.92
N CYS A 28 -28.66 15.85 -8.64
CA CYS A 28 -27.72 16.09 -7.55
C CYS A 28 -26.45 15.23 -7.65
N HIS A 29 -26.55 14.02 -8.19
CA HIS A 29 -25.40 13.16 -8.44
C HIS A 29 -24.56 13.67 -9.63
N TRP A 30 -25.22 14.04 -10.72
CA TRP A 30 -24.58 14.50 -11.95
C TRP A 30 -23.92 15.88 -11.79
N THR A 31 -24.53 16.82 -11.06
CA THR A 31 -23.87 18.09 -10.68
C THR A 31 -22.59 17.86 -9.89
N ARG A 32 -22.61 16.95 -8.91
CA ARG A 32 -21.42 16.61 -8.10
C ARG A 32 -20.35 15.91 -8.93
N TYR A 33 -20.75 15.06 -9.88
CA TYR A 33 -19.84 14.43 -10.84
C TYR A 33 -19.16 15.46 -11.74
N LEU A 34 -19.92 16.43 -12.27
CA LEU A 34 -19.38 17.52 -13.10
C LEU A 34 -18.43 18.43 -12.32
N ALA A 35 -18.75 18.76 -11.06
CA ALA A 35 -17.89 19.57 -10.20
C ALA A 35 -16.53 18.89 -9.90
N LEU A 36 -16.55 17.57 -9.61
CA LEU A 36 -15.32 16.79 -9.43
C LEU A 36 -14.48 16.72 -10.71
N ARG A 37 -15.13 16.58 -11.86
CA ARG A 37 -14.45 16.56 -13.16
C ARG A 37 -13.77 17.90 -13.47
N GLN A 38 -14.41 19.03 -13.15
CA GLN A 38 -13.79 20.35 -13.31
C GLN A 38 -12.57 20.53 -12.41
N GLN A 39 -12.62 20.09 -11.14
CA GLN A 39 -11.45 20.15 -10.25
C GLN A 39 -10.26 19.30 -10.74
N ILE A 40 -10.51 18.15 -11.37
CA ILE A 40 -9.45 17.33 -11.97
C ILE A 40 -8.80 18.05 -13.16
N VAL A 41 -9.58 18.81 -13.94
CA VAL A 41 -9.08 19.60 -15.09
C VAL A 41 -8.37 20.88 -14.64
N GLU A 42 -8.73 21.44 -13.48
CA GLU A 42 -8.05 22.61 -12.90
C GLU A 42 -6.73 22.24 -12.22
N LEU A 43 -6.61 20.99 -11.77
CA LEU A 43 -5.36 20.36 -11.31
C LEU A 43 -4.50 19.83 -12.46
N ASP A 44 -4.70 20.32 -13.69
CA ASP A 44 -3.84 20.07 -14.87
C ASP A 44 -2.50 20.81 -14.69
N ILE A 45 -1.82 20.52 -13.58
CA ILE A 45 -0.41 20.72 -13.40
C ILE A 45 0.20 19.92 -14.56
N PRO A 46 0.95 20.56 -15.48
CA PRO A 46 1.71 19.82 -16.45
C PRO A 46 2.73 18.98 -15.67
N VAL A 47 2.37 17.74 -15.36
CA VAL A 47 3.30 16.74 -14.87
C VAL A 47 4.19 16.44 -16.06
N SER A 48 5.23 17.26 -16.19
CA SER A 48 6.32 17.00 -17.10
C SER A 48 7.01 15.77 -16.56
N TYR A 49 6.53 14.59 -16.97
CA TYR A 49 7.26 13.36 -16.77
C TYR A 49 8.59 13.58 -17.48
N PRO A 50 9.74 13.56 -16.77
CA PRO A 50 11.01 13.61 -17.45
C PRO A 50 10.98 12.51 -18.51
N LYS A 51 11.12 12.95 -19.76
CA LYS A 51 11.19 12.13 -20.97
C LYS A 51 12.04 10.93 -20.60
N SER A 52 11.42 9.73 -20.57
CA SER A 52 11.98 8.47 -20.05
C SER A 52 13.45 8.62 -19.73
N VAL A 53 13.78 8.95 -18.48
CA VAL A 53 15.17 8.93 -18.03
C VAL A 53 15.67 7.57 -18.47
N ASP A 54 16.72 7.54 -19.30
CA ASP A 54 17.40 6.30 -19.65
C ASP A 54 17.76 5.67 -18.31
N LEU A 55 16.91 4.73 -17.87
CA LEU A 55 17.08 4.11 -16.57
C LEU A 55 18.46 3.49 -16.65
N PRO A 56 19.37 3.80 -15.71
CA PRO A 56 20.69 3.22 -15.74
C PRO A 56 20.52 1.71 -15.92
N ASP A 57 21.38 1.15 -16.76
CA ASP A 57 21.46 -0.27 -17.05
C ASP A 57 21.19 -1.05 -15.76
N ARG A 58 20.24 -1.98 -15.81
CA ARG A 58 19.71 -2.73 -14.66
C ARG A 58 20.81 -2.88 -13.61
N PRO A 59 20.67 -2.33 -12.37
CA PRO A 59 21.76 -2.36 -11.41
C PRO A 59 22.27 -3.79 -11.33
N ALA A 60 23.58 -3.94 -11.54
CA ALA A 60 24.21 -5.25 -11.63
C ALA A 60 23.74 -6.08 -10.43
N ARG A 61 23.27 -7.30 -10.71
CA ARG A 61 22.75 -8.15 -9.64
C ARG A 61 23.87 -8.37 -8.65
N ALA A 62 23.58 -8.11 -7.38
CA ALA A 62 24.61 -8.17 -6.37
C ALA A 62 25.11 -9.60 -6.11
N TRP A 63 24.35 -10.61 -6.53
CA TRP A 63 24.79 -11.99 -6.71
C TRP A 63 23.96 -12.69 -7.79
N ASP A 64 24.50 -13.76 -8.35
CA ASP A 64 23.82 -14.60 -9.33
C ASP A 64 23.04 -15.74 -8.67
N GLY A 65 21.90 -16.08 -9.26
CA GLY A 65 21.06 -17.18 -8.79
C GLY A 65 20.39 -16.92 -7.42
N LEU A 66 20.47 -17.91 -6.54
CA LEU A 66 19.87 -17.92 -5.21
C LEU A 66 20.97 -17.90 -4.16
N ARG A 67 20.78 -17.08 -3.13
CA ARG A 67 21.62 -17.05 -1.93
C ARG A 67 20.76 -17.41 -0.74
N THR A 68 21.32 -18.19 0.17
CA THR A 68 20.59 -18.66 1.35
C THR A 68 20.69 -17.65 2.49
N PHE A 69 19.54 -17.32 3.06
CA PHE A 69 19.41 -16.44 4.21
C PHE A 69 18.79 -17.18 5.38
N THR A 70 19.27 -16.88 6.58
CA THR A 70 18.69 -17.31 7.84
C THR A 70 17.79 -16.22 8.39
N VAL A 71 16.59 -16.59 8.84
CA VAL A 71 15.70 -15.69 9.58
C VAL A 71 16.28 -15.45 10.96
N ALA A 72 16.88 -14.28 11.17
CA ALA A 72 17.50 -13.92 12.43
C ALA A 72 16.47 -13.46 13.48
N ARG A 73 15.38 -12.83 13.03
CA ARG A 73 14.29 -12.38 13.91
C ARG A 73 12.96 -12.40 13.19
N LYS A 74 11.90 -12.76 13.92
CA LYS A 74 10.51 -12.68 13.46
C LYS A 74 9.69 -11.82 14.43
N THR A 75 9.22 -10.67 13.97
CA THR A 75 8.47 -9.72 14.79
C THR A 75 7.04 -9.58 14.28
N MET A 76 6.04 -9.67 15.17
CA MET A 76 4.66 -9.38 14.81
C MET A 76 4.41 -7.87 14.94
N GLU A 77 4.11 -7.21 13.82
CA GLU A 77 4.07 -5.73 13.75
C GLU A 77 2.68 -5.17 14.05
N SER A 78 1.64 -5.84 13.57
CA SER A 78 0.26 -5.35 13.69
C SER A 78 -0.47 -6.04 14.84
N VAL A 79 -1.37 -5.29 15.50
CA VAL A 79 -2.15 -5.78 16.65
C VAL A 79 -3.10 -6.90 16.23
N ASP A 80 -3.58 -6.86 14.99
CA ASP A 80 -4.40 -7.92 14.40
C ASP A 80 -3.60 -9.14 13.91
N GLN A 81 -2.28 -9.15 14.14
CA GLN A 81 -1.35 -10.20 13.72
C GLN A 81 -1.37 -10.49 12.21
N ALA A 82 -1.88 -9.55 11.41
CA ALA A 82 -1.93 -9.69 9.97
C ALA A 82 -0.58 -9.41 9.32
N ILE A 83 0.36 -8.72 9.97
CA ILE A 83 1.64 -8.31 9.37
C ILE A 83 2.80 -8.70 10.26
N CYS A 84 3.77 -9.41 9.69
CA CYS A 84 4.96 -9.89 10.37
C CYS A 84 6.22 -9.47 9.61
N SER A 85 7.22 -8.99 10.33
CA SER A 85 8.52 -8.60 9.81
C SER A 85 9.56 -9.68 10.07
N PHE A 86 10.41 -9.89 9.08
CA PHE A 86 11.48 -10.89 9.10
C PHE A 86 12.81 -10.17 8.86
N GLU A 87 13.72 -10.26 9.83
CA GLU A 87 15.12 -9.85 9.66
C GLU A 87 15.90 -11.05 9.11
N LEU A 88 16.55 -10.85 7.97
CA LEU A 88 17.22 -11.88 7.20
C LEU A 88 18.71 -11.61 7.19
N LYS A 89 19.51 -12.57 7.65
CA LYS A 89 20.97 -12.53 7.60
C LYS A 89 21.48 -13.56 6.59
N PRO A 90 22.53 -13.26 5.83
CA PRO A 90 23.08 -14.23 4.90
C PRO A 90 23.72 -15.38 5.69
N GLN A 91 23.47 -16.63 5.27
CA GLN A 91 23.97 -17.81 5.97
C GLN A 91 25.50 -17.94 5.89
N ASP A 92 26.09 -17.47 4.79
CA ASP A 92 27.54 -17.48 4.53
C ASP A 92 28.32 -16.44 5.37
N GLY A 93 27.64 -15.58 6.13
CA GLY A 93 28.25 -14.54 6.95
C GLY A 93 28.88 -13.37 6.17
N GLN A 94 28.80 -13.37 4.85
CA GLN A 94 29.37 -12.30 4.02
C GLN A 94 28.50 -11.05 4.08
N ALA A 95 29.14 -9.87 4.02
CA ALA A 95 28.43 -8.59 4.04
C ALA A 95 27.36 -8.51 2.94
N LEU A 96 26.26 -7.85 3.26
CA LEU A 96 25.19 -7.62 2.31
C LEU A 96 25.49 -6.39 1.45
N PRO A 97 25.28 -6.49 0.13
CA PRO A 97 25.39 -5.35 -0.76
C PRO A 97 24.28 -4.34 -0.46
N ALA A 98 24.58 -3.06 -0.63
CA ALA A 98 23.57 -2.02 -0.55
C ALA A 98 22.54 -2.18 -1.69
N PHE A 99 21.29 -1.79 -1.43
CA PHE A 99 20.21 -1.77 -2.41
C PHE A 99 19.64 -0.35 -2.52
N LEU A 100 18.82 -0.11 -3.54
CA LEU A 100 18.13 1.17 -3.70
C LEU A 100 16.80 1.19 -2.92
N PRO A 101 16.56 2.20 -2.05
CA PRO A 101 15.36 2.22 -1.20
C PRO A 101 14.08 2.18 -2.03
N GLY A 102 13.26 1.15 -1.83
CA GLY A 102 12.07 0.84 -2.64
C GLY A 102 12.12 -0.50 -3.39
N GLN A 103 13.32 -1.06 -3.55
CA GLN A 103 13.51 -2.38 -4.15
C GLN A 103 12.91 -3.53 -3.32
N PHE A 104 12.83 -4.71 -3.93
CA PHE A 104 12.29 -5.93 -3.33
C PHE A 104 13.26 -7.11 -3.42
N LEU A 105 13.02 -8.10 -2.57
CA LEU A 105 13.66 -9.41 -2.62
C LEU A 105 12.71 -10.43 -3.26
N THR A 106 13.25 -11.34 -4.08
CA THR A 106 12.50 -12.47 -4.64
C THR A 106 12.84 -13.75 -3.89
N PHE A 107 11.83 -14.36 -3.29
CA PHE A 107 11.93 -15.60 -2.53
C PHE A 107 11.50 -16.79 -3.38
N HIS A 108 12.27 -17.87 -3.29
CA HIS A 108 11.90 -19.18 -3.79
C HIS A 108 11.55 -20.06 -2.59
N LEU A 109 10.30 -20.50 -2.53
CA LEU A 109 9.75 -21.24 -1.41
C LEU A 109 9.26 -22.60 -1.89
N ASP A 110 9.69 -23.64 -1.20
CA ASP A 110 9.17 -24.99 -1.40
C ASP A 110 8.06 -25.22 -0.38
N ILE A 111 6.80 -25.05 -0.82
CA ILE A 111 5.63 -25.06 0.08
C ILE A 111 4.94 -26.42 0.00
N PRO A 112 4.65 -27.08 1.14
CA PRO A 112 3.87 -28.31 1.16
C PRO A 112 2.50 -28.14 0.50
N GLY A 113 2.19 -29.01 -0.46
CA GLY A 113 0.90 -29.14 -1.12
C GLY A 113 -0.09 -30.01 -0.33
N PRO A 114 -1.37 -30.03 -0.73
CA PRO A 114 -2.42 -30.80 -0.05
C PRO A 114 -2.22 -32.33 -0.11
N ASP A 115 -1.46 -32.80 -1.09
CA ASP A 115 -1.21 -34.20 -1.45
C ASP A 115 0.16 -34.70 -0.97
N HIS A 116 0.76 -34.04 0.04
CA HIS A 116 2.14 -34.24 0.48
C HIS A 116 3.22 -33.96 -0.60
N SER A 117 2.85 -33.40 -1.75
CA SER A 117 3.82 -32.89 -2.71
C SER A 117 4.46 -31.60 -2.20
N THR A 118 5.61 -31.24 -2.77
CA THR A 118 6.25 -29.96 -2.53
C THR A 118 6.13 -29.11 -3.79
N GLU A 119 5.54 -27.93 -3.66
CA GLU A 119 5.29 -27.06 -4.80
C GLU A 119 6.14 -25.77 -4.72
N PRO A 120 6.92 -25.45 -5.76
CA PRO A 120 7.76 -24.25 -5.77
C PRO A 120 6.90 -23.00 -5.98
N VAL A 121 7.04 -22.03 -5.08
CA VAL A 121 6.35 -20.74 -5.11
C VAL A 121 7.37 -19.61 -5.08
N VAL A 122 7.34 -18.76 -6.11
CA VAL A 122 8.20 -17.58 -6.22
C VAL A 122 7.41 -16.31 -5.91
N ARG A 123 7.85 -15.50 -4.95
CA ARG A 123 7.18 -14.23 -4.60
C ARG A 123 8.16 -13.12 -4.26
N CYS A 124 7.73 -11.90 -4.52
CA CYS A 124 8.50 -10.69 -4.23
C CYS A 124 7.96 -9.99 -2.99
N TYR A 125 8.85 -9.55 -2.11
CA TYR A 125 8.52 -8.70 -0.97
C TYR A 125 9.47 -7.52 -0.90
N SER A 126 8.91 -6.31 -0.81
CA SER A 126 9.67 -5.08 -0.68
C SER A 126 10.53 -5.09 0.57
N LEU A 127 11.74 -4.57 0.44
CA LEU A 127 12.60 -4.25 1.58
C LEU A 127 11.93 -3.14 2.37
N SER A 128 11.81 -3.34 3.68
CA SER A 128 11.02 -2.46 4.57
C SER A 128 11.88 -1.59 5.48
N ASP A 129 13.20 -1.52 5.22
CA ASP A 129 14.16 -0.73 5.98
C ASP A 129 15.20 -0.09 5.07
N ALA A 130 16.04 0.78 5.62
CA ALA A 130 17.21 1.30 4.93
C ALA A 130 18.21 0.17 4.59
N PRO A 131 19.08 0.36 3.58
CA PRO A 131 20.18 -0.55 3.30
C PRO A 131 21.12 -0.73 4.49
N HIS A 132 21.24 -1.96 4.98
CA HIS A 132 22.19 -2.36 6.00
C HIS A 132 23.15 -3.41 5.45
N SER A 133 24.41 -3.40 5.89
CA SER A 133 25.41 -4.41 5.50
C SER A 133 25.25 -5.75 6.22
N THR A 134 24.44 -5.80 7.28
CA THR A 134 24.33 -6.96 8.18
C THR A 134 23.07 -7.78 7.99
N HIS A 135 21.97 -7.15 7.57
CA HIS A 135 20.68 -7.81 7.42
C HIS A 135 19.80 -7.09 6.40
N TYR A 136 18.82 -7.82 5.87
CA TYR A 136 17.67 -7.25 5.16
C TYR A 136 16.42 -7.44 5.99
N ARG A 137 15.44 -6.55 5.83
CA ARG A 137 14.15 -6.67 6.50
C ARG A 137 13.01 -6.63 5.49
N VAL A 138 12.10 -7.58 5.59
CA VAL A 138 10.86 -7.63 4.79
C VAL A 138 9.67 -7.70 5.73
N SER A 139 8.56 -7.08 5.35
CA SER A 139 7.33 -7.10 6.15
C SER A 139 6.17 -7.62 5.32
N ILE A 140 5.58 -8.74 5.77
CA ILE A 140 4.68 -9.55 4.96
C ILE A 140 3.31 -9.57 5.61
N LYS A 141 2.30 -9.15 4.84
CA LYS A 141 0.89 -9.27 5.24
C LYS A 141 0.35 -10.65 4.90
N ARG A 142 -0.26 -11.30 5.89
CA ARG A 142 -1.04 -12.53 5.73
C ARG A 142 -2.23 -12.27 4.81
N ALA A 143 -2.31 -13.05 3.74
CA ALA A 143 -3.42 -12.98 2.79
C ALA A 143 -4.39 -14.13 3.08
N LEU A 144 -5.34 -13.90 3.98
CA LEU A 144 -6.43 -14.84 4.23
C LEU A 144 -7.38 -14.90 3.03
N ALA A 145 -8.17 -15.97 2.95
CA ALA A 145 -9.24 -16.08 1.97
C ALA A 145 -10.18 -14.86 2.10
N PRO A 146 -10.58 -14.22 0.99
CA PRO A 146 -11.54 -13.13 1.04
C PRO A 146 -12.84 -13.61 1.67
N GLN A 147 -13.45 -12.77 2.51
CA GLN A 147 -14.76 -13.08 3.09
C GLN A 147 -15.79 -13.27 1.98
N ASN A 148 -16.67 -14.27 2.14
CA ASN A 148 -17.70 -14.63 1.17
C ASN A 148 -17.15 -14.97 -0.22
N SER A 149 -15.98 -15.59 -0.29
CA SER A 149 -15.36 -16.05 -1.53
C SER A 149 -14.93 -17.51 -1.43
N THR A 150 -14.96 -18.21 -2.55
CA THR A 150 -14.39 -19.56 -2.72
C THR A 150 -12.88 -19.53 -3.03
N LEU A 151 -12.29 -18.34 -3.14
CA LEU A 151 -10.87 -18.19 -3.46
C LEU A 151 -9.99 -18.65 -2.29
N PRO A 152 -8.92 -19.43 -2.56
CA PRO A 152 -8.04 -19.93 -1.52
C PRO A 152 -7.20 -18.81 -0.87
N PRO A 153 -6.69 -19.02 0.35
CA PRO A 153 -5.75 -18.09 0.97
C PRO A 153 -4.41 -18.04 0.22
N GLY A 154 -3.67 -16.95 0.40
CA GLY A 154 -2.37 -16.75 -0.25
C GLY A 154 -1.31 -17.71 0.30
N ARG A 155 -0.78 -18.57 -0.55
CA ARG A 155 0.14 -19.65 -0.14
C ARG A 155 1.44 -19.14 0.51
N SER A 156 2.15 -18.24 -0.18
CA SER A 156 3.44 -17.69 0.30
C SER A 156 3.31 -16.93 1.61
N SER A 157 2.36 -15.99 1.72
CA SER A 157 2.26 -15.16 2.93
C SER A 157 1.78 -15.96 4.14
N ASN A 158 0.88 -16.93 3.98
CA ASN A 158 0.52 -17.82 5.10
C ASN A 158 1.68 -18.75 5.46
N TYR A 159 2.44 -19.27 4.49
CA TYR A 159 3.64 -20.07 4.77
C TYR A 159 4.67 -19.31 5.61
N PHE A 160 4.96 -18.05 5.25
CA PHE A 160 5.83 -17.18 6.06
C PHE A 160 5.33 -17.00 7.50
N HIS A 161 4.03 -16.87 7.66
CA HIS A 161 3.46 -16.66 8.99
C HIS A 161 3.42 -17.94 9.83
N ASP A 162 3.11 -19.09 9.23
CA ASP A 162 2.82 -20.33 9.96
C ASP A 162 4.06 -21.23 10.12
N HIS A 163 4.92 -21.30 9.10
CA HIS A 163 6.01 -22.28 9.02
C HIS A 163 7.40 -21.64 9.18
N VAL A 164 7.59 -20.42 8.67
CA VAL A 164 8.87 -19.72 8.80
C VAL A 164 9.04 -19.22 10.23
N ARG A 165 10.13 -19.64 10.87
CA ARG A 165 10.52 -19.30 12.24
C ARG A 165 11.93 -18.72 12.26
N GLU A 166 12.33 -18.19 13.40
CA GLU A 166 13.74 -17.83 13.61
C GLU A 166 14.62 -19.07 13.43
N GLY A 167 15.74 -18.92 12.73
CA GLY A 167 16.61 -20.01 12.30
C GLY A 167 16.21 -20.69 10.98
N SER A 168 15.02 -20.42 10.43
CA SER A 168 14.63 -20.98 9.12
C SER A 168 15.55 -20.46 8.00
N LEU A 169 15.84 -21.33 7.04
CA LEU A 169 16.59 -21.00 5.83
C LEU A 169 15.64 -20.64 4.69
N LEU A 170 15.98 -19.60 3.94
CA LEU A 170 15.20 -19.08 2.82
C LEU A 170 16.11 -18.85 1.62
N GLN A 171 15.64 -19.22 0.43
CA GLN A 171 16.37 -19.00 -0.82
C GLN A 171 15.92 -17.69 -1.47
N VAL A 172 16.88 -16.78 -1.68
CA VAL A 172 16.58 -15.40 -2.07
C VAL A 172 17.46 -14.96 -3.25
N ARG A 173 16.85 -14.31 -4.25
CA ARG A 173 17.59 -13.65 -5.33
C ARG A 173 18.02 -12.24 -4.92
N ALA A 174 19.04 -11.72 -5.60
CA ALA A 174 19.52 -10.35 -5.37
C ALA A 174 18.38 -9.31 -5.42
N PRO A 175 18.46 -8.23 -4.62
CA PRO A 175 17.50 -7.13 -4.68
C PRO A 175 17.26 -6.67 -6.11
N GLY A 176 16.00 -6.44 -6.45
CA GLY A 176 15.58 -6.01 -7.78
C GLY A 176 14.43 -5.02 -7.74
N GLY A 177 14.10 -4.49 -8.92
CA GLY A 177 13.01 -3.53 -9.11
C GLY A 177 13.50 -2.18 -9.60
N HIS A 178 12.61 -1.49 -10.32
CA HIS A 178 12.81 -0.16 -10.89
C HIS A 178 12.10 0.95 -10.09
N PHE A 179 11.41 0.57 -9.02
CA PHE A 179 10.76 1.51 -8.12
C PHE A 179 11.68 1.79 -6.94
N TYR A 180 12.40 2.90 -7.00
CA TYR A 180 13.27 3.33 -5.94
C TYR A 180 13.33 4.85 -5.84
N LEU A 181 13.74 5.34 -4.67
CA LEU A 181 13.87 6.75 -4.39
C LEU A 181 15.02 7.35 -5.21
N ASP A 182 14.74 8.49 -5.85
CA ASP A 182 15.77 9.31 -6.48
C ASP A 182 16.67 9.98 -5.44
N ARG A 183 17.98 10.02 -5.72
CA ARG A 183 19.01 10.51 -4.80
C ARG A 183 19.22 12.02 -4.84
N SER A 184 18.42 12.78 -5.60
CA SER A 184 18.44 14.25 -5.51
C SER A 184 17.99 14.75 -4.13
N ASP A 185 18.21 16.04 -3.86
CA ASP A 185 17.75 16.71 -2.65
C ASP A 185 16.31 17.23 -2.74
N ALA A 186 15.60 16.94 -3.84
CA ALA A 186 14.25 17.42 -4.06
C ALA A 186 13.28 16.87 -2.99
N PRO A 187 12.29 17.68 -2.52
CA PRO A 187 11.26 17.20 -1.59
C PRO A 187 10.57 15.93 -2.07
N VAL A 188 10.23 15.04 -1.14
CA VAL A 188 9.63 13.74 -1.45
C VAL A 188 8.26 13.62 -0.81
N VAL A 189 7.31 13.12 -1.59
CA VAL A 189 5.99 12.73 -1.10
C VAL A 189 5.87 11.21 -1.17
N LEU A 190 5.84 10.57 0.00
CA LEU A 190 5.67 9.14 0.19
C LEU A 190 4.19 8.86 0.48
N ILE A 191 3.55 8.04 -0.35
CA ILE A 191 2.13 7.67 -0.18
C ILE A 191 2.02 6.16 -0.08
N GLY A 192 1.60 5.67 1.08
CA GLY A 192 1.47 4.25 1.38
C GLY A 192 0.08 3.89 1.88
N GLY A 193 -0.37 2.66 1.58
CA GLY A 193 -1.63 2.11 2.08
C GLY A 193 -1.46 0.69 2.59
N GLY A 194 -1.92 0.39 3.80
CA GLY A 194 -1.79 -0.94 4.42
C GLY A 194 -0.34 -1.43 4.44
N VAL A 195 -0.06 -2.58 3.79
CA VAL A 195 1.30 -3.15 3.67
C VAL A 195 2.15 -2.46 2.60
N GLY A 196 1.53 -1.67 1.70
CA GLY A 196 2.24 -0.87 0.70
C GLY A 196 3.10 0.26 1.31
N ILE A 197 3.05 0.45 2.62
CA ILE A 197 3.95 1.32 3.38
C ILE A 197 5.41 0.81 3.40
N THR A 198 5.63 -0.47 3.10
CA THR A 198 6.95 -1.12 3.22
C THR A 198 8.06 -0.47 2.37
N PRO A 199 7.92 -0.26 1.04
CA PRO A 199 8.94 0.46 0.29
C PRO A 199 9.06 1.92 0.75
N MET A 200 7.96 2.55 1.18
CA MET A 200 7.99 3.93 1.67
C MET A 200 8.80 4.06 2.97
N LEU A 201 8.72 3.07 3.86
CA LEU A 201 9.53 2.99 5.08
C LEU A 201 11.02 2.82 4.76
N SER A 202 11.35 2.00 3.75
CA SER A 202 12.73 1.89 3.28
C SER A 202 13.28 3.23 2.79
N MET A 203 12.50 3.96 1.98
CA MET A 203 12.85 5.29 1.49
C MET A 203 12.99 6.31 2.63
N LEU A 204 12.02 6.32 3.55
CA LEU A 204 12.03 7.21 4.71
C LEU A 204 13.25 6.99 5.59
N ASN A 205 13.52 5.74 5.97
CA ASN A 205 14.65 5.42 6.84
C ASN A 205 15.99 5.74 6.17
N TRP A 206 16.11 5.53 4.85
CA TRP A 206 17.29 5.93 4.10
C TRP A 206 17.47 7.45 4.08
N CYS A 207 16.42 8.23 3.81
CA CYS A 207 16.51 9.70 3.85
C CYS A 207 16.91 10.19 5.25
N LEU A 208 16.36 9.59 6.31
CA LEU A 208 16.70 9.95 7.68
C LEU A 208 18.18 9.72 8.01
N ALA A 209 18.77 8.66 7.46
CA ALA A 209 20.18 8.33 7.68
C ALA A 209 21.13 9.14 6.78
N GLU A 210 20.83 9.25 5.49
CA GLU A 210 21.76 9.76 4.47
C GLU A 210 21.45 11.20 4.02
N GLN A 211 20.20 11.66 4.18
CA GLN A 211 19.74 12.99 3.75
C GLN A 211 18.85 13.66 4.81
N PRO A 212 19.33 13.87 6.05
CA PRO A 212 18.51 14.35 7.17
C PRO A 212 17.90 15.75 6.95
N GLY A 213 18.43 16.53 6.01
CA GLY A 213 17.90 17.85 5.63
C GLY A 213 16.80 17.82 4.57
N ARG A 214 16.51 16.67 3.96
CA ARG A 214 15.52 16.55 2.87
C ARG A 214 14.10 16.69 3.42
N GLU A 215 13.25 17.38 2.66
CA GLU A 215 11.84 17.52 3.00
C GLU A 215 11.04 16.28 2.60
N ILE A 216 10.27 15.73 3.54
CA ILE A 216 9.57 14.45 3.39
C ILE A 216 8.13 14.56 3.89
N TRP A 217 7.18 14.21 3.03
CA TRP A 217 5.77 14.12 3.36
C TRP A 217 5.33 12.66 3.30
N LEU A 218 4.93 12.08 4.42
CA LEU A 218 4.40 10.72 4.47
C LEU A 218 2.88 10.73 4.67
N PHE A 219 2.16 10.17 3.71
CA PHE A 219 0.73 9.90 3.80
C PHE A 219 0.50 8.40 3.92
N TYR A 220 -0.01 7.95 5.07
CA TYR A 220 -0.26 6.54 5.35
C TYR A 220 -1.74 6.25 5.60
N GLY A 221 -2.37 5.52 4.69
CA GLY A 221 -3.76 5.06 4.82
C GLY A 221 -3.87 3.65 5.39
N ILE A 222 -4.67 3.47 6.45
CA ILE A 222 -5.02 2.18 7.02
C ILE A 222 -6.53 2.06 7.20
N ARG A 223 -7.07 0.84 7.33
CA ARG A 223 -8.51 0.66 7.58
C ARG A 223 -8.87 0.97 9.03
N HIS A 224 -8.04 0.53 9.97
CA HIS A 224 -8.20 0.77 11.40
C HIS A 224 -6.85 0.74 12.13
N GLY A 225 -6.76 1.36 13.31
CA GLY A 225 -5.50 1.49 14.06
C GLY A 225 -4.80 0.17 14.42
N LYS A 226 -5.52 -0.95 14.43
CA LYS A 226 -4.93 -2.30 14.65
C LYS A 226 -4.07 -2.79 13.49
N GLU A 227 -4.24 -2.24 12.28
CA GLU A 227 -3.46 -2.57 11.08
C GLU A 227 -2.16 -1.79 10.96
N MET A 228 -1.91 -0.84 11.88
CA MET A 228 -0.71 0.00 11.82
C MET A 228 0.53 -0.87 11.96
N VAL A 229 1.39 -0.80 10.94
CA VAL A 229 2.69 -1.50 10.89
C VAL A 229 3.74 -0.66 11.61
N MET A 230 4.66 -1.30 12.35
CA MET A 230 5.81 -0.65 12.99
C MET A 230 5.43 0.58 13.82
N ARG A 231 4.39 0.42 14.65
CA ARG A 231 3.86 1.50 15.50
C ARG A 231 4.95 2.19 16.32
N SER A 232 5.79 1.41 17.00
CA SER A 232 6.87 1.94 17.85
C SER A 232 7.86 2.77 17.04
N HIS A 233 8.22 2.32 15.83
CA HIS A 233 9.11 3.07 14.93
C HIS A 233 8.54 4.44 14.59
N PHE A 234 7.25 4.50 14.20
CA PHE A 234 6.60 5.79 13.93
C PHE A 234 6.51 6.69 15.16
N GLU A 235 6.29 6.13 16.35
CA GLU A 235 6.28 6.88 17.61
C GLU A 235 7.66 7.49 17.91
N THR A 236 8.73 6.72 17.73
CA THR A 236 10.11 7.19 17.86
C THR A 236 10.41 8.30 16.86
N LEU A 237 10.05 8.12 15.59
CA LEU A 237 10.25 9.14 14.55
C LEU A 237 9.46 10.41 14.82
N ALA A 238 8.22 10.30 15.27
CA ALA A 238 7.39 11.46 15.62
C ALA A 238 7.95 12.23 16.82
N ALA A 239 8.56 11.54 17.78
CA ALA A 239 9.22 12.16 18.92
C ALA A 239 10.54 12.86 18.52
N ALA A 240 11.32 12.24 17.63
CA ALA A 240 12.58 12.80 17.12
C ALA A 240 12.36 13.99 16.17
N HIS A 241 11.23 14.03 15.47
CA HIS A 241 10.93 15.05 14.45
C HIS A 241 9.57 15.73 14.73
N PRO A 242 9.50 16.63 15.73
CA PRO A 242 8.27 17.33 16.07
C PRO A 242 7.92 18.40 15.02
N TYR A 243 6.69 18.35 14.55
CA TYR A 243 6.07 19.38 13.71
C TYR A 243 5.83 20.69 14.51
N PRO A 244 5.91 21.90 13.90
CA PRO A 244 6.21 22.19 12.49
C PRO A 244 7.71 22.33 12.20
N SER A 245 8.56 22.21 13.21
CA SER A 245 10.01 22.46 13.09
C SER A 245 10.73 21.40 12.25
N SER A 246 10.16 20.20 12.14
CA SER A 246 10.67 19.14 11.28
C SER A 246 10.23 19.32 9.83
N ARG A 247 11.16 19.09 8.89
CA ARG A 247 10.85 18.95 7.45
C ARG A 247 10.15 17.62 7.11
N ILE A 248 9.72 16.88 8.12
CA ILE A 248 9.08 15.57 8.00
C ILE A 248 7.68 15.68 8.58
N THR A 249 6.67 15.41 7.74
CA THR A 249 5.26 15.45 8.13
C THR A 249 4.62 14.08 7.93
N PHE A 250 4.00 13.57 8.98
CA PHE A 250 3.27 12.31 8.97
C PHE A 250 1.76 12.55 9.01
N THR A 251 1.04 12.01 8.03
CA THR A 251 -0.42 12.03 7.97
C THR A 251 -0.95 10.60 7.96
N PHE A 252 -1.83 10.26 8.89
CA PHE A 252 -2.45 8.95 8.99
C PHE A 252 -3.95 9.03 8.76
N ALA A 253 -4.52 8.15 7.93
CA ALA A 253 -5.96 8.05 7.70
C ALA A 253 -6.48 6.67 8.14
N ALA A 254 -7.55 6.64 8.95
CA ALA A 254 -8.24 5.42 9.36
C ALA A 254 -9.76 5.54 9.14
N GLN A 255 -10.42 4.46 8.72
CA GLN A 255 -11.83 4.43 8.33
C GLN A 255 -12.81 4.52 9.53
N HIS A 256 -12.33 4.23 10.74
CA HIS A 256 -13.10 4.36 11.98
C HIS A 256 -12.39 5.27 13.01
N GLN A 257 -13.23 5.93 13.82
CA GLN A 257 -13.02 7.04 14.75
C GLN A 257 -12.06 6.78 15.93
N CYS A 258 -10.96 6.04 15.72
CA CYS A 258 -9.93 5.78 16.74
C CYS A 258 -8.99 6.98 16.98
N TRP A 259 -9.14 8.04 16.18
CA TRP A 259 -8.23 9.20 16.16
C TRP A 259 -8.12 9.93 17.50
N LYS A 260 -9.20 10.01 18.29
CA LYS A 260 -9.25 10.83 19.51
C LYS A 260 -8.24 10.45 20.60
N ARG A 261 -7.68 9.24 20.57
CA ARG A 261 -6.72 8.77 21.58
C ARG A 261 -5.25 8.94 21.18
N TRP A 262 -4.97 9.32 19.93
CA TRP A 262 -3.63 9.22 19.33
C TRP A 262 -3.10 10.54 18.73
N CYS A 263 -3.85 11.63 18.87
CA CYS A 263 -3.32 12.98 18.66
C CYS A 263 -2.77 13.49 20.00
N PRO A 264 -1.50 13.95 20.09
CA PRO A 264 -1.03 14.69 21.25
C PRO A 264 -2.00 15.85 21.56
N PRO A 265 -2.29 16.16 22.84
CA PRO A 265 -3.34 17.12 23.22
C PRO A 265 -3.22 18.54 22.62
N TRP A 266 -2.07 18.90 22.05
CA TRP A 266 -1.81 20.22 21.45
C TRP A 266 -2.14 20.31 19.94
N LYS A 267 -2.60 19.24 19.28
CA LYS A 267 -2.87 19.21 17.83
C LYS A 267 -4.33 19.18 17.39
N THR A 268 -5.30 19.35 18.30
CA THR A 268 -6.71 19.50 17.89
C THR A 268 -7.04 20.86 17.26
N GLY A 269 -6.14 21.85 17.31
CA GLY A 269 -6.42 23.24 16.89
C GLY A 269 -5.58 23.82 15.75
N ALA A 270 -4.56 23.13 15.24
CA ALA A 270 -3.56 23.76 14.35
C ALA A 270 -3.21 22.95 13.09
N CYS A 271 -4.07 22.02 12.67
CA CYS A 271 -4.08 21.60 11.28
C CYS A 271 -5.05 22.53 10.55
N PRO A 272 -4.63 23.31 9.53
CA PRO A 272 -5.59 23.87 8.60
C PRO A 272 -6.40 22.68 8.07
N MET A 273 -7.62 22.57 8.57
CA MET A 273 -8.60 21.60 8.11
C MET A 273 -8.96 21.99 6.67
N HIS A 274 -8.11 21.64 5.71
CA HIS A 274 -8.64 21.05 4.50
C HIS A 274 -9.05 19.63 4.89
N THR A 275 -10.23 19.55 5.50
CA THR A 275 -10.97 18.33 5.70
C THR A 275 -11.24 17.74 4.32
N PHE A 276 -10.30 16.99 3.76
CA PHE A 276 -10.63 15.99 2.76
C PHE A 276 -11.41 14.89 3.49
N THR A 277 -12.69 15.20 3.73
CA THR A 277 -13.68 14.20 4.07
C THR A 277 -13.76 13.29 2.85
N LEU A 278 -13.03 12.18 2.87
CA LEU A 278 -13.36 11.04 2.03
C LEU A 278 -14.72 10.53 2.52
N LYS A 279 -15.79 11.19 2.05
CA LYS A 279 -17.17 10.77 2.21
C LYS A 279 -17.25 9.38 1.57
N ARG A 280 -17.25 8.37 2.44
CA ARG A 280 -17.79 7.01 2.26
C ARG A 280 -18.15 6.67 0.80
N LEU A 281 -17.17 6.19 0.05
CA LEU A 281 -17.42 5.44 -1.18
C LEU A 281 -16.81 4.05 -0.99
N ALA A 282 -17.60 3.16 -0.41
CA ALA A 282 -17.36 1.73 -0.46
C ALA A 282 -18.72 1.02 -0.54
N ARG A 283 -19.09 0.63 -1.76
CA ARG A 283 -19.70 -0.67 -2.04
C ARG A 283 -18.72 -1.49 -2.90
N PRO A 284 -18.80 -2.82 -2.87
CA PRO A 284 -17.69 -3.72 -3.23
C PRO A 284 -17.49 -3.90 -4.73
N ARG A 285 -16.28 -4.38 -5.07
CA ARG A 285 -15.81 -4.83 -6.38
C ARG A 285 -16.85 -5.67 -7.14
N SER A 286 -17.37 -5.09 -8.21
CA SER A 286 -17.49 -5.75 -9.50
C SER A 286 -17.09 -4.71 -10.56
N SER A 287 -16.57 -5.16 -11.71
CA SER A 287 -16.26 -4.32 -12.89
C SER A 287 -15.09 -3.33 -12.79
N ALA A 288 -13.88 -3.80 -12.44
CA ALA A 288 -12.64 -3.09 -12.77
C ALA A 288 -12.13 -3.40 -14.19
N GLU A 289 -12.81 -4.25 -14.98
CA GLU A 289 -12.37 -4.63 -16.33
C GLU A 289 -12.92 -3.76 -17.46
N ASN A 290 -13.88 -2.85 -17.22
CA ASN A 290 -14.54 -2.09 -18.30
C ASN A 290 -14.29 -0.57 -18.31
N LEU A 291 -13.22 -0.09 -17.67
CA LEU A 291 -12.88 1.35 -17.63
C LEU A 291 -11.51 1.70 -18.21
N LEU A 292 -11.03 0.93 -19.20
CA LEU A 292 -9.93 1.35 -20.06
C LEU A 292 -10.45 1.81 -21.41
N HIS A 293 -9.99 2.98 -21.82
CA HIS A 293 -10.23 3.59 -23.13
C HIS A 293 -9.75 2.64 -24.25
N PRO A 294 -10.44 2.55 -25.43
CA PRO A 294 -10.13 1.57 -26.48
C PRO A 294 -8.70 1.63 -27.07
N SER A 295 -7.94 2.68 -26.76
CA SER A 295 -6.59 2.94 -27.28
C SER A 295 -5.46 2.26 -26.48
N LEU A 296 -5.77 1.58 -25.36
CA LEU A 296 -4.80 0.88 -24.50
C LEU A 296 -4.85 -0.65 -24.65
N LYS A 297 -5.18 -1.16 -25.85
CA LYS A 297 -4.92 -2.56 -26.20
C LYS A 297 -3.43 -2.75 -26.49
N LEU A 298 -2.66 -3.06 -25.45
CA LEU A 298 -1.32 -3.61 -25.61
C LEU A 298 -1.41 -4.91 -26.42
N LYS A 299 -0.70 -4.96 -27.55
CA LYS A 299 -0.49 -6.15 -28.36
C LYS A 299 -0.01 -7.29 -27.46
N HIS A 300 -0.79 -8.37 -27.40
CA HIS A 300 -0.29 -9.68 -27.03
C HIS A 300 0.87 -10.04 -27.97
N GLN A 301 2.07 -10.21 -27.42
CA GLN A 301 3.09 -11.05 -28.03
C GLN A 301 3.21 -12.34 -27.20
N PRO A 302 3.13 -13.52 -27.82
CA PRO A 302 3.29 -14.79 -27.13
C PRO A 302 4.77 -15.15 -27.02
N SER A 303 5.17 -15.81 -25.94
CA SER A 303 6.34 -16.70 -25.97
C SER A 303 6.34 -17.64 -24.76
N TRP A 304 6.25 -18.93 -25.12
CA TRP A 304 6.85 -20.14 -24.52
C TRP A 304 6.66 -20.41 -23.03
#